data_AF-A0A371Q8R1-F1
#
_entry.id   AF-A0A371Q8R1-F1
#
_cell.length_a   1.000
_cell.length_b   1.000
_cell.length_c   1.000
_cell.angle_alpha   90.00
_cell.angle_beta   90.00
_cell.angle_gamma   90.00
#
_symmetry.space_group_name_H-M   'P 1'
#
loop_
_entity.id
_entity.type
_entity.pdbx_description
1 polymer ?
#
loop_
_entity_poly.entity_id
_entity_poly.type
_entity_poly.pdbx_seq_one_letter_code
_entity_poly.pdbx_strand_id
1 'polypeptide(L)'
;MRDEWEHAHTDYIMPVQRRIPASLAESESDWRHYLERSTPNGWLIRHNAMTEALVSGQPMYLLHVTRDIEAIRTSRQLHVSTGCLVGALYCSPLASQREGLRPHNLGAYLMRTKPSTKPMVFEVIPDAPIRPKGVDYLHLGAIHLRTYLRYQSFLTPAENDQLDRAVLAGLRAAAVFLDVALRNAAGHATSAPEFIDQLSDAVVHVPFLGYLYFEVLSEYLMLHSATPETKTYAQAGELNNWLYKRLAFAAVDGMGQLFDLARFNPRHHRLVQLIEGIEPALGPGVAEYVRRRLSHLFARTALHPSQDAASVTFQGADLSTIQKAAPGLIGQMIFREIRYMPRYQQLYHCFEKAKALEAWDYWNSEGIPTPFNGILPKGEIGINPVYPRSSVRVWTAEQDSKGYLHPAEEVTAVFTPHLASWWAPPRQREMQNATDDSRVELALGARSPIPTRRLSMNGVSA
;
A
#
# COMPACT_ATOMS: atom_id res chain seq x y z
N MET A 1 -8.54 -5.19 20.68
CA MET A 1 -8.05 -5.97 19.53
C MET A 1 -9.03 -5.88 18.36
N ARG A 2 -10.28 -6.34 18.50
CA ARG A 2 -11.30 -6.24 17.43
C ARG A 2 -11.53 -4.80 16.95
N ASP A 3 -11.69 -3.84 17.86
CA ASP A 3 -11.96 -2.44 17.50
C ASP A 3 -10.85 -1.79 16.66
N GLU A 4 -9.59 -2.17 16.87
CA GLU A 4 -8.48 -1.66 16.06
C GLU A 4 -8.49 -2.27 14.64
N TRP A 5 -8.85 -3.55 14.53
CA TRP A 5 -9.03 -4.18 13.22
C TRP A 5 -10.25 -3.63 12.50
N GLU A 6 -11.36 -3.36 13.20
CA GLU A 6 -12.51 -2.64 12.66
C GLU A 6 -12.09 -1.27 12.12
N HIS A 7 -11.32 -0.51 12.92
CA HIS A 7 -10.81 0.80 12.52
C HIS A 7 -9.86 0.73 11.32
N ALA A 8 -9.08 -0.36 11.19
CA ALA A 8 -8.19 -0.59 10.06
C ALA A 8 -8.88 -1.15 8.81
N HIS A 9 -10.22 -1.25 8.80
CA HIS A 9 -10.97 -1.68 7.63
C HIS A 9 -11.92 -0.59 7.12
N THR A 10 -12.09 -0.52 5.79
CA THR A 10 -13.01 0.38 5.09
C THR A 10 -14.14 -0.45 4.50
N ASP A 11 -15.39 -0.17 4.91
CA ASP A 11 -16.58 -0.72 4.27
C ASP A 11 -17.05 0.22 3.15
N TYR A 12 -17.07 -0.30 1.92
CA TYR A 12 -17.42 0.49 0.74
C TYR A 12 -18.93 0.61 0.49
N ILE A 13 -19.78 -0.23 1.11
CA ILE A 13 -21.25 -0.15 1.01
C ILE A 13 -21.82 0.66 2.17
N MET A 14 -21.39 0.34 3.39
CA MET A 14 -21.85 0.98 4.62
C MET A 14 -20.67 1.67 5.28
N PRO A 15 -20.28 2.90 4.86
CA PRO A 15 -19.24 3.66 5.55
C PRO A 15 -19.53 3.72 7.05
N VAL A 16 -18.82 2.91 7.83
CA VAL A 16 -18.75 3.09 9.27
C VAL A 16 -17.97 4.37 9.49
N GLN A 17 -18.56 5.35 10.18
CA GLN A 17 -17.81 6.52 10.61
C GLN A 17 -16.72 6.07 11.58
N ARG A 18 -15.47 6.07 11.13
CA ARG A 18 -14.34 5.86 12.03
C ARG A 18 -14.34 7.02 13.03
N ARG A 19 -14.07 6.72 14.29
CA ARG A 19 -13.73 7.79 15.25
C ARG A 19 -12.45 8.45 14.75
N ILE A 20 -12.48 9.77 14.60
CA ILE A 20 -11.35 10.59 14.15
C ILE A 20 -11.05 11.67 15.20
N PRO A 21 -9.82 12.21 15.24
CA PRO A 21 -9.49 13.33 16.10
C PRO A 21 -10.44 14.52 15.92
N ALA A 22 -10.63 15.30 16.98
CA ALA A 22 -11.39 16.54 16.93
C ALA A 22 -10.66 17.64 16.14
N SER A 23 -11.39 18.71 15.82
CA SER A 23 -10.92 19.94 15.16
C SER A 23 -10.35 19.77 13.75
N LEU A 24 -10.62 18.64 13.09
CA LEU A 24 -10.34 18.50 11.66
C LEU A 24 -11.29 19.39 10.87
N ALA A 25 -10.74 20.16 9.92
CA ALA A 25 -11.52 21.06 9.07
C ALA A 25 -12.48 20.30 8.13
N GLU A 26 -12.14 19.06 7.81
CA GLU A 26 -12.93 18.19 6.95
C GLU A 26 -13.12 16.84 7.63
N SER A 27 -14.37 16.38 7.65
CA SER A 27 -14.72 15.05 8.10
C SER A 27 -14.42 13.98 7.05
N GLU A 28 -14.44 12.72 7.46
CA GLU A 28 -14.38 11.60 6.52
C GLU A 28 -15.56 11.62 5.52
N SER A 29 -16.74 12.08 5.96
CA SER A 29 -17.89 12.26 5.08
C SER A 29 -17.68 13.35 4.04
N ASP A 30 -17.02 14.46 4.37
CA ASP A 30 -16.74 15.54 3.42
C ASP A 30 -15.78 15.05 2.34
N TRP A 31 -14.71 14.36 2.75
CA TRP A 31 -13.79 13.73 1.81
C TRP A 31 -14.47 12.67 0.96
N ARG A 32 -15.29 11.80 1.55
CA ARG A 32 -16.00 10.78 0.79
C ARG A 32 -16.94 11.41 -0.23
N HIS A 33 -17.68 12.45 0.16
CA HIS A 33 -18.54 13.21 -0.76
C HIS A 33 -17.72 13.81 -1.92
N TYR A 34 -16.62 14.48 -1.61
CA TYR A 34 -15.75 15.08 -2.62
C TYR A 34 -15.17 14.03 -3.58
N LEU A 35 -14.60 12.95 -3.06
CA LEU A 35 -13.98 11.91 -3.87
C LEU A 35 -15.01 11.21 -4.78
N GLU A 36 -16.19 10.89 -4.25
CA GLU A 36 -17.23 10.19 -5.01
C GLU A 36 -17.94 11.08 -6.05
N ARG A 37 -18.11 12.39 -5.78
CA ARG A 37 -18.98 13.26 -6.58
C ARG A 37 -18.26 14.35 -7.37
N SER A 38 -17.05 14.72 -6.96
CA SER A 38 -16.32 15.84 -7.55
C SER A 38 -15.13 15.40 -8.41
N THR A 39 -14.96 14.10 -8.63
CA THR A 39 -13.90 13.54 -9.48
C THR A 39 -14.49 12.73 -10.64
N PRO A 40 -13.88 12.75 -11.85
CA PRO A 40 -14.33 12.00 -13.01
C PRO A 40 -14.61 10.51 -12.76
N ASN A 41 -13.76 9.85 -11.98
CA ASN A 41 -13.85 8.42 -11.71
C ASN A 41 -14.35 8.10 -10.29
N GLY A 42 -14.85 9.10 -9.56
CA GLY A 42 -15.30 8.97 -8.17
C GLY A 42 -16.40 7.94 -7.95
N TRP A 43 -17.25 7.75 -8.95
CA TRP A 43 -18.33 6.76 -8.94
C TRP A 43 -17.82 5.32 -8.80
N LEU A 44 -16.58 5.02 -9.25
CA LEU A 44 -15.93 3.71 -9.10
C LEU A 44 -15.55 3.38 -7.65
N ILE A 45 -15.63 4.34 -6.71
CA ILE A 45 -15.49 4.03 -5.28
C ILE A 45 -16.66 3.15 -4.80
N ARG A 46 -17.86 3.34 -5.38
CA ARG A 46 -19.06 2.56 -5.04
C ARG A 46 -19.37 1.45 -6.03
N HIS A 47 -19.12 1.70 -7.31
CA HIS A 47 -19.51 0.82 -8.42
C HIS A 47 -18.27 0.22 -9.10
N ASN A 48 -17.40 -0.39 -8.29
CA ASN A 48 -16.21 -1.08 -8.79
C ASN A 48 -16.56 -2.53 -9.14
N ALA A 49 -16.06 -3.03 -10.27
CA ALA A 49 -16.29 -4.41 -10.69
C ALA A 49 -15.82 -5.44 -9.64
N MET A 50 -14.72 -5.16 -8.92
CA MET A 50 -14.21 -6.02 -7.85
C MET A 50 -15.19 -6.08 -6.67
N THR A 51 -15.72 -4.94 -6.23
CA THR A 51 -16.66 -4.90 -5.10
C THR A 51 -18.02 -5.47 -5.48
N GLU A 52 -18.45 -5.28 -6.72
CA GLU A 52 -19.66 -5.89 -7.28
C GLU A 52 -19.53 -7.43 -7.33
N ALA A 53 -18.35 -7.94 -7.73
CA ALA A 53 -18.08 -9.37 -7.70
C ALA A 53 -18.17 -9.95 -6.27
N LEU A 54 -17.60 -9.26 -5.27
CA LEU A 54 -17.66 -9.67 -3.86
C LEU A 54 -19.12 -9.82 -3.36
N VAL A 55 -19.97 -8.83 -3.65
CA VAL A 55 -21.36 -8.83 -3.16
C VAL A 55 -22.28 -9.77 -3.94
N SER A 56 -21.86 -10.25 -5.10
CA SER A 56 -22.69 -11.15 -5.93
C SER A 56 -22.89 -12.54 -5.30
N GLY A 57 -21.96 -12.96 -4.43
CA GLY A 57 -21.91 -14.34 -3.90
C GLY A 57 -21.58 -15.40 -4.95
N GLN A 58 -21.23 -15.00 -6.19
CA GLN A 58 -20.80 -15.91 -7.24
C GLN A 58 -19.31 -16.27 -7.08
N PRO A 59 -18.83 -17.37 -7.70
CA PRO A 59 -17.42 -17.67 -7.76
C PRO A 59 -16.60 -16.51 -8.34
N MET A 60 -15.49 -16.20 -7.68
CA MET A 60 -14.56 -15.16 -8.10
C MET A 60 -13.30 -15.79 -8.67
N TYR A 61 -12.85 -15.28 -9.81
CA TYR A 61 -11.58 -15.68 -10.40
C TYR A 61 -10.51 -14.66 -10.03
N LEU A 62 -9.39 -15.13 -9.49
CA LEU A 62 -8.26 -14.30 -9.07
C LEU A 62 -6.97 -14.77 -9.74
N LEU A 63 -6.16 -13.81 -10.18
CA LEU A 63 -4.82 -14.03 -10.71
C LEU A 63 -3.78 -13.89 -9.60
N HIS A 64 -2.90 -14.88 -9.49
CA HIS A 64 -1.63 -14.78 -8.77
C HIS A 64 -0.48 -15.04 -9.74
N VAL A 65 0.70 -14.52 -9.44
CA VAL A 65 1.91 -14.82 -10.20
C VAL A 65 2.99 -15.34 -9.27
N THR A 66 3.59 -16.48 -9.62
CA THR A 66 4.66 -17.12 -8.83
C THR A 66 5.91 -17.32 -9.67
N ARG A 67 7.10 -17.26 -9.08
CA ARG A 67 8.35 -17.66 -9.73
C ARG A 67 8.65 -19.15 -9.56
N ASP A 68 8.04 -19.79 -8.56
CA ASP A 68 8.39 -21.13 -8.13
C ASP A 68 7.14 -22.03 -8.07
N ILE A 69 6.62 -22.36 -9.25
CA ILE A 69 5.50 -23.30 -9.38
C ILE A 69 5.90 -24.72 -8.96
N GLU A 70 7.16 -25.09 -9.12
CA GLU A 70 7.66 -26.41 -8.76
C GLU A 70 7.71 -26.61 -7.24
N ALA A 71 8.07 -25.59 -6.45
CA ALA A 71 7.97 -25.65 -5.00
C ALA A 71 6.51 -25.82 -4.54
N ILE A 72 5.55 -25.15 -5.18
CA ILE A 72 4.12 -25.31 -4.86
C ILE A 72 3.67 -26.73 -5.19
N ARG A 73 4.03 -27.26 -6.37
CA ARG A 73 3.71 -28.64 -6.77
C ARG A 73 4.31 -29.68 -5.82
N THR A 74 5.56 -29.47 -5.42
CA THR A 74 6.30 -30.40 -4.55
C THR A 74 5.76 -30.37 -3.12
N SER A 75 5.59 -29.18 -2.55
CA SER A 75 5.12 -29.02 -1.17
C SER A 75 3.61 -29.23 -1.02
N ARG A 76 2.85 -29.06 -2.10
CA ARG A 76 1.37 -28.95 -2.10
C ARG A 76 0.85 -27.85 -1.18
N GLN A 77 1.66 -26.81 -0.96
CA GLN A 77 1.32 -25.70 -0.08
C GLN A 77 1.40 -24.37 -0.82
N LEU A 78 0.44 -23.51 -0.54
CA LEU A 78 0.48 -22.09 -0.87
C LEU A 78 0.74 -21.32 0.41
N HIS A 79 1.86 -20.58 0.41
CA HIS A 79 2.24 -19.70 1.49
C HIS A 79 1.79 -18.28 1.18
N VAL A 80 1.42 -17.54 2.21
CA VAL A 80 1.01 -16.14 2.08
C VAL A 80 2.20 -15.21 2.30
N SER A 81 2.10 -13.97 1.87
CA SER A 81 3.15 -12.96 2.10
C SER A 81 2.63 -11.82 2.98
N THR A 82 3.57 -11.16 3.65
CA THR A 82 3.32 -9.88 4.31
C THR A 82 3.26 -8.76 3.30
N GLY A 83 2.48 -7.71 3.57
CA GLY A 83 2.38 -6.54 2.71
C GLY A 83 1.20 -5.65 3.09
N CYS A 84 0.68 -4.89 2.13
CA CYS A 84 -0.54 -4.09 2.31
C CYS A 84 -1.75 -4.94 2.72
N LEU A 85 -1.75 -6.24 2.43
CA LEU A 85 -2.80 -7.18 2.81
C LEU A 85 -2.43 -8.07 4.02
N VAL A 86 -1.45 -7.65 4.84
CA VAL A 86 -1.03 -8.24 6.14
C VAL A 86 -0.52 -9.68 6.13
N GLY A 87 -1.30 -10.62 5.58
CA GLY A 87 -1.02 -12.05 5.52
C GLY A 87 -2.00 -12.80 4.61
N ALA A 88 -2.54 -12.14 3.59
CA ALA A 88 -3.34 -12.79 2.55
C ALA A 88 -2.45 -13.25 1.38
N LEU A 89 -2.88 -14.26 0.62
CA LEU A 89 -2.23 -14.56 -0.66
C LEU A 89 -2.58 -13.44 -1.63
N TYR A 90 -1.59 -12.65 -2.05
CA TYR A 90 -1.83 -11.49 -2.91
C TYR A 90 -2.23 -11.91 -4.33
N CYS A 91 -3.29 -11.30 -4.84
CA CYS A 91 -3.90 -11.56 -6.14
C CYS A 91 -4.41 -10.27 -6.82
N SER A 92 -4.96 -10.42 -8.03
CA SER A 92 -5.76 -9.40 -8.72
C SER A 92 -6.99 -10.03 -9.38
N PRO A 93 -8.14 -9.34 -9.51
CA PRO A 93 -9.34 -9.91 -10.11
C PRO A 93 -9.16 -10.37 -11.57
N LEU A 94 -9.95 -11.37 -11.95
CA LEU A 94 -10.16 -11.82 -13.32
C LEU A 94 -11.66 -11.73 -13.65
N ALA A 95 -11.98 -11.11 -14.78
CA ALA A 95 -13.35 -11.04 -15.29
C ALA A 95 -13.58 -12.15 -16.32
N SER A 96 -14.63 -12.94 -16.14
CA SER A 96 -15.01 -13.95 -17.13
C SER A 96 -15.57 -13.29 -18.38
N GLN A 97 -14.99 -13.60 -19.54
CA GLN A 97 -15.44 -13.15 -20.86
C GLN A 97 -15.54 -14.36 -21.80
N ARG A 98 -16.16 -14.18 -22.97
CA ARG A 98 -16.35 -15.26 -23.95
C ARG A 98 -15.01 -15.85 -24.41
N GLU A 99 -14.01 -15.01 -24.52
CA GLU A 99 -12.66 -15.33 -24.98
C GLU A 99 -11.78 -15.97 -23.90
N GLY A 100 -12.15 -15.90 -22.62
CA GLY A 100 -11.36 -16.39 -21.50
C GLY A 100 -11.44 -15.48 -20.28
N LEU A 101 -10.50 -15.65 -19.33
CA LEU A 101 -10.43 -14.82 -18.13
C LEU A 101 -9.61 -13.56 -18.40
N ARG A 102 -10.27 -12.39 -18.43
CA ARG A 102 -9.60 -11.10 -18.63
C ARG A 102 -8.97 -10.63 -17.32
N PRO A 103 -7.64 -10.40 -17.26
CA PRO A 103 -7.00 -9.79 -16.11
C PRO A 103 -7.51 -8.37 -15.86
N HIS A 104 -7.74 -8.04 -14.59
CA HIS A 104 -7.79 -6.65 -14.14
C HIS A 104 -6.53 -5.90 -14.59
N ASN A 105 -6.61 -4.59 -14.86
CA ASN A 105 -5.48 -3.83 -15.39
C ASN A 105 -4.20 -3.89 -14.51
N LEU A 106 -4.37 -4.06 -13.20
CA LEU A 106 -3.27 -4.39 -12.27
C LEU A 106 -2.63 -5.76 -12.57
N GLY A 107 -3.44 -6.79 -12.79
CA GLY A 107 -2.97 -8.13 -13.11
C GLY A 107 -2.24 -8.17 -14.46
N ALA A 108 -2.78 -7.49 -15.46
CA ALA A 108 -2.12 -7.30 -16.76
C ALA A 108 -0.76 -6.62 -16.61
N TYR A 109 -0.67 -5.58 -15.79
CA TYR A 109 0.60 -4.92 -15.47
C TYR A 109 1.61 -5.88 -14.82
N LEU A 110 1.19 -6.67 -13.82
CA LEU A 110 2.06 -7.62 -13.12
C LEU A 110 2.65 -8.66 -14.08
N MET A 111 1.83 -9.23 -14.97
CA MET A 111 2.30 -10.21 -15.95
C MET A 111 3.29 -9.60 -16.95
N ARG A 112 3.01 -8.37 -17.44
CA ARG A 112 3.90 -7.69 -18.39
C ARG A 112 5.26 -7.35 -17.77
N THR A 113 5.29 -6.96 -16.50
CA THR A 113 6.50 -6.47 -15.83
C THR A 113 7.29 -7.55 -15.11
N LYS A 114 6.71 -8.74 -14.91
CA LYS A 114 7.36 -9.89 -14.28
C LYS A 114 7.31 -11.13 -15.19
N PRO A 115 7.97 -11.11 -16.36
CA PRO A 115 7.86 -12.19 -17.34
C PRO A 115 8.43 -13.53 -16.86
N SER A 116 9.27 -13.52 -15.82
CA SER A 116 9.82 -14.74 -15.20
C SER A 116 8.86 -15.39 -14.20
N THR A 117 7.56 -15.10 -14.28
CA THR A 117 6.54 -15.65 -13.37
C THR A 117 5.53 -16.48 -14.15
N LYS A 118 5.07 -17.57 -13.54
CA LYS A 118 3.97 -18.39 -14.02
C LYS A 118 2.65 -17.82 -13.47
N PRO A 119 1.66 -17.51 -14.31
CA PRO A 119 0.34 -17.11 -13.84
C PRO A 119 -0.41 -18.32 -13.29
N MET A 120 -1.15 -18.08 -12.21
CA MET A 120 -2.06 -19.01 -11.59
C MET A 120 -3.44 -18.38 -11.49
N VAL A 121 -4.47 -19.17 -11.79
CA VAL A 121 -5.88 -18.80 -11.63
C VAL A 121 -6.41 -19.48 -10.38
N PHE A 122 -7.10 -18.71 -9.56
CA PHE A 122 -7.80 -19.18 -8.37
C PHE A 122 -9.29 -18.96 -8.56
N GLU A 123 -10.09 -20.01 -8.46
CA GLU A 123 -11.54 -19.92 -8.36
C GLU A 123 -11.89 -19.98 -6.87
N VAL A 124 -12.29 -18.84 -6.31
CA VAL A 124 -12.75 -18.73 -4.93
C VAL A 124 -14.27 -18.79 -4.92
N ILE A 125 -14.82 -19.84 -4.32
CA ILE A 125 -16.26 -20.04 -4.20
C ILE A 125 -16.66 -19.60 -2.78
N PRO A 126 -17.34 -18.45 -2.63
CA PRO A 126 -17.75 -17.96 -1.33
C PRO A 126 -18.96 -18.74 -0.80
N ASP A 127 -19.14 -18.74 0.52
CA ASP A 127 -20.31 -19.32 1.19
C ASP A 127 -21.54 -18.39 1.19
N ALA A 128 -21.32 -17.09 0.99
CA ALA A 128 -22.34 -16.06 0.93
C ALA A 128 -21.81 -14.83 0.18
N PRO A 129 -22.67 -13.89 -0.23
CA PRO A 129 -22.25 -12.52 -0.57
C PRO A 129 -21.27 -11.94 0.45
N ILE A 130 -20.13 -11.44 -0.03
CA ILE A 130 -19.05 -10.92 0.81
C ILE A 130 -19.24 -9.41 0.98
N ARG A 131 -19.16 -8.93 2.22
CA ARG A 131 -19.13 -7.48 2.47
C ARG A 131 -17.83 -6.90 1.90
N PRO A 132 -17.87 -5.83 1.08
CA PRO A 132 -16.68 -5.22 0.51
C PRO A 132 -15.98 -4.35 1.56
N LYS A 133 -15.39 -5.03 2.55
CA LYS A 133 -14.68 -4.48 3.68
C LYS A 133 -13.19 -4.72 3.49
N GLY A 134 -12.48 -3.72 2.99
CA GLY A 134 -11.04 -3.80 2.67
C GLY A 134 -10.16 -3.37 3.82
N VAL A 135 -8.91 -3.82 3.88
CA VAL A 135 -7.92 -3.42 4.89
C VAL A 135 -7.20 -2.15 4.46
N ASP A 136 -7.30 -1.09 5.25
CA ASP A 136 -6.55 0.16 5.09
C ASP A 136 -5.24 0.06 5.87
N TYR A 137 -4.15 -0.26 5.17
CA TYR A 137 -2.87 -0.52 5.82
C TYR A 137 -2.27 0.74 6.48
N LEU A 138 -2.75 1.94 6.16
CA LEU A 138 -2.30 3.19 6.77
C LEU A 138 -2.74 3.28 8.24
N HIS A 139 -3.86 2.62 8.59
CA HIS A 139 -4.41 2.55 9.95
C HIS A 139 -3.82 1.41 10.80
N LEU A 140 -2.88 0.62 10.29
CA LEU A 140 -2.27 -0.48 11.06
C LEU A 140 -1.31 -0.02 12.16
N GLY A 141 -1.05 1.28 12.29
CA GLY A 141 -0.12 1.84 13.27
C GLY A 141 -0.41 1.41 14.72
N ALA A 142 -1.65 1.53 15.18
CA ALA A 142 -2.01 1.09 16.54
C ALA A 142 -1.79 -0.42 16.75
N ILE A 143 -2.11 -1.23 15.74
CA ILE A 143 -1.89 -2.68 15.74
C ILE A 143 -0.40 -2.99 15.79
N HIS A 144 0.42 -2.26 15.03
CA HIS A 144 1.88 -2.40 15.06
C HIS A 144 2.45 -2.07 16.43
N LEU A 145 2.02 -0.96 17.04
CA LEU A 145 2.46 -0.57 18.37
C LEU A 145 2.05 -1.61 19.43
N ARG A 146 0.79 -2.05 19.43
CA ARG A 146 0.31 -3.09 20.36
C ARG A 146 1.12 -4.38 20.20
N THR A 147 1.34 -4.81 18.95
CA THR A 147 2.12 -6.02 18.66
C THR A 147 3.55 -5.87 19.16
N TYR A 148 4.18 -4.71 18.92
CA TYR A 148 5.49 -4.40 19.45
C TYR A 148 5.53 -4.51 20.99
N LEU A 149 4.64 -3.80 21.69
CA LEU A 149 4.61 -3.79 23.15
C LEU A 149 4.38 -5.20 23.74
N ARG A 150 3.55 -6.02 23.07
CA ARG A 150 3.30 -7.41 23.48
C ARG A 150 4.54 -8.30 23.37
N TYR A 151 5.39 -8.04 22.37
CA TYR A 151 6.53 -8.88 22.01
C TYR A 151 7.89 -8.19 22.20
N GLN A 152 7.90 -7.07 22.91
CA GLN A 152 9.08 -6.25 23.15
C GLN A 152 10.20 -7.04 23.87
N SER A 153 9.82 -8.00 24.71
CA SER A 153 10.75 -8.86 25.44
C SER A 153 11.61 -9.78 24.56
N PHE A 154 11.29 -9.92 23.27
CA PHE A 154 12.17 -10.62 22.31
C PHE A 154 13.34 -9.77 21.83
N LEU A 155 13.29 -8.45 22.04
CA LEU A 155 14.40 -7.55 21.81
C LEU A 155 15.33 -7.53 23.03
N THR A 156 16.63 -7.48 22.77
CA THR A 156 17.62 -7.20 23.80
C THR A 156 17.48 -5.75 24.29
N PRO A 157 18.00 -5.41 25.48
CA PRO A 157 18.02 -4.02 25.95
C PRO A 157 18.67 -3.05 24.95
N ALA A 158 19.77 -3.46 24.32
CA ALA A 158 20.47 -2.62 23.33
C ALA A 158 19.64 -2.38 22.05
N GLU A 159 18.89 -3.37 21.58
CA GLU A 159 17.99 -3.22 20.42
C GLU A 159 16.79 -2.32 20.75
N ASN A 160 16.23 -2.45 21.96
CA ASN A 160 15.19 -1.54 22.46
C ASN A 160 15.71 -0.10 22.52
N ASP A 161 16.86 0.12 23.15
CA ASP A 161 17.48 1.46 23.25
C ASP A 161 17.80 2.04 21.87
N GLN A 162 18.26 1.22 20.92
CA GLN A 162 18.51 1.65 19.56
C GLN A 162 17.21 2.07 18.86
N LEU A 163 16.15 1.26 18.98
CA LEU A 163 14.85 1.52 18.41
C LEU A 163 14.25 2.81 18.96
N ASP A 164 14.21 2.98 20.28
CA ASP A 164 13.66 4.16 20.94
C ASP A 164 14.44 5.42 20.55
N ARG A 165 15.79 5.35 20.51
CA ARG A 165 16.62 6.46 20.03
C ARG A 165 16.34 6.81 18.57
N ALA A 166 16.22 5.81 17.70
CA ALA A 166 15.96 6.02 16.27
C ALA A 166 14.58 6.67 16.05
N VAL A 167 13.54 6.14 16.72
CA VAL A 167 12.18 6.70 16.65
C VAL A 167 12.14 8.12 17.19
N LEU A 168 12.73 8.38 18.36
CA LEU A 168 12.77 9.71 18.96
C LEU A 168 13.55 10.72 18.11
N ALA A 169 14.69 10.31 17.54
CA ALA A 169 15.46 11.16 16.65
C ALA A 169 14.68 11.51 15.38
N GLY A 170 14.01 10.52 14.76
CA GLY A 170 13.16 10.75 13.60
C GLY A 170 11.98 11.69 13.89
N LEU A 171 11.31 11.51 15.03
CA LEU A 171 10.24 12.40 15.49
C LEU A 171 10.73 13.83 15.66
N ARG A 172 11.86 14.03 16.36
CA ARG A 172 12.43 15.36 16.60
C ARG A 172 12.84 16.04 15.30
N ALA A 173 13.42 15.30 14.37
CA ALA A 173 13.84 15.84 13.08
C ALA A 173 12.64 16.24 12.19
N ALA A 174 11.52 15.50 12.25
CA ALA A 174 10.33 15.81 11.47
C ALA A 174 9.29 16.69 12.22
N ALA A 175 9.49 16.99 13.51
CA ALA A 175 8.47 17.55 14.39
C ALA A 175 7.79 18.81 13.82
N VAL A 176 8.57 19.71 13.23
CA VAL A 176 8.05 20.95 12.62
C VAL A 176 7.07 20.64 11.49
N PHE A 177 7.43 19.71 10.59
CA PHE A 177 6.55 19.31 9.50
C PHE A 177 5.30 18.59 10.02
N LEU A 178 5.45 17.71 11.02
CA LEU A 178 4.30 17.01 11.61
C LEU A 178 3.28 18.00 12.22
N ASP A 179 3.75 19.05 12.90
CA ASP A 179 2.91 20.13 13.43
C ASP A 179 2.26 20.94 12.31
N VAL A 180 2.97 21.22 11.20
CA VAL A 180 2.40 21.87 10.01
C VAL A 180 1.30 21.02 9.38
N ALA A 181 1.48 19.70 9.29
CA ALA A 181 0.45 18.79 8.78
C ALA A 181 -0.80 18.79 9.68
N LEU A 182 -0.66 18.78 11.01
CA LEU A 182 -1.81 18.89 11.92
C LEU A 182 -2.51 20.25 11.80
N ARG A 183 -1.75 21.34 11.72
CA ARG A 183 -2.27 22.70 11.54
C ARG A 183 -3.08 22.81 10.23
N ASN A 184 -2.55 22.28 9.14
CA ASN A 184 -3.25 22.21 7.85
C ASN A 184 -4.53 21.36 7.94
N ALA A 185 -4.48 20.22 8.63
CA ALA A 185 -5.65 19.36 8.84
C ALA A 185 -6.75 20.06 9.65
N ALA A 186 -6.35 20.98 10.55
CA ALA A 186 -7.24 21.85 11.33
C ALA A 186 -7.66 23.14 10.59
N GLY A 187 -7.43 23.25 9.28
CA GLY A 187 -7.96 24.32 8.44
C GLY A 187 -7.06 25.55 8.30
N HIS A 188 -5.86 25.53 8.87
CA HIS A 188 -4.92 26.65 8.80
C HIS A 188 -3.90 26.42 7.67
N ALA A 189 -4.36 26.64 6.44
CA ALA A 189 -3.62 26.33 5.23
C ALA A 189 -2.26 27.07 5.12
N THR A 190 -1.19 26.31 4.89
CA THR A 190 0.13 26.80 4.47
C THR A 190 0.28 26.84 2.95
N SER A 191 1.38 27.41 2.47
CA SER A 191 1.79 27.31 1.06
C SER A 191 1.96 25.84 0.64
N ALA A 192 1.31 25.42 -0.46
CA ALA A 192 1.40 24.05 -0.97
C ALA A 192 2.81 23.68 -1.48
N PRO A 193 3.52 24.54 -2.25
CA PRO A 193 4.90 24.29 -2.61
C PRO A 193 5.82 24.05 -1.41
N GLU A 194 5.76 24.93 -0.41
CA GLU A 194 6.59 24.83 0.80
C GLU A 194 6.25 23.58 1.62
N PHE A 195 4.96 23.25 1.72
CA PHE A 195 4.50 22.02 2.39
C PHE A 195 5.10 20.76 1.76
N ILE A 196 5.14 20.67 0.44
CA ILE A 196 5.66 19.49 -0.26
C ILE A 196 7.17 19.37 -0.11
N ASP A 197 7.89 20.49 -0.15
CA ASP A 197 9.33 20.49 0.09
C ASP A 197 9.67 20.05 1.51
N GLN A 198 8.94 20.55 2.52
CA GLN A 198 9.08 20.09 3.90
C GLN A 198 8.66 18.63 4.10
N LEU A 199 7.62 18.17 3.40
CA LEU A 199 7.22 16.76 3.39
C LEU A 199 8.36 15.88 2.86
N SER A 200 8.96 16.26 1.73
CA SER A 200 10.08 15.55 1.11
C SER A 200 11.24 15.36 2.10
N ASP A 201 11.61 16.43 2.82
CA ASP A 201 12.65 16.41 3.85
C ASP A 201 12.24 15.52 5.04
N ALA A 202 10.98 15.60 5.48
CA ALA A 202 10.47 14.81 6.60
C ALA A 202 10.38 13.29 6.32
N VAL A 203 10.17 12.88 5.06
CA VAL A 203 10.11 11.44 4.69
C VAL A 203 11.40 10.70 5.07
N VAL A 204 12.56 11.36 4.98
CA VAL A 204 13.85 10.77 5.34
C VAL A 204 13.89 10.35 6.81
N HIS A 205 13.20 11.08 7.67
CA HIS A 205 13.17 10.87 9.12
C HIS A 205 11.95 10.07 9.59
N VAL A 206 10.85 10.16 8.86
CA VAL A 206 9.60 9.44 9.14
C VAL A 206 9.12 8.78 7.85
N PRO A 207 9.66 7.59 7.49
CA PRO A 207 9.40 7.00 6.18
C PRO A 207 7.95 6.59 5.94
N PHE A 208 7.11 6.54 6.98
CA PHE A 208 5.66 6.39 6.83
C PHE A 208 5.03 7.52 6.00
N LEU A 209 5.57 8.73 6.06
CA LEU A 209 5.10 9.87 5.26
C LEU A 209 5.21 9.59 3.75
N GLY A 210 6.19 8.81 3.30
CA GLY A 210 6.33 8.44 1.89
C GLY A 210 5.19 7.52 1.42
N TYR A 211 4.71 6.63 2.29
CA TYR A 211 3.53 5.80 2.03
C TYR A 211 2.26 6.64 1.93
N LEU A 212 2.06 7.59 2.87
CA LEU A 212 0.93 8.53 2.81
C LEU A 212 0.98 9.36 1.53
N TYR A 213 2.15 9.92 1.21
CA TYR A 213 2.33 10.75 0.03
C TYR A 213 2.03 10.00 -1.26
N PHE A 214 2.55 8.79 -1.38
CA PHE A 214 2.28 7.94 -2.53
C PHE A 214 0.80 7.57 -2.69
N GLU A 215 0.11 7.21 -1.59
CA GLU A 215 -1.31 6.84 -1.67
C GLU A 215 -2.19 8.05 -2.00
N VAL A 216 -1.88 9.24 -1.48
CA VAL A 216 -2.56 10.48 -1.86
C VAL A 216 -2.44 10.77 -3.36
N LEU A 217 -1.24 10.60 -3.93
CA LEU A 217 -1.04 10.79 -5.37
C LEU A 217 -1.66 9.68 -6.21
N SER A 218 -1.66 8.44 -5.71
CA SER A 218 -2.34 7.32 -6.36
C SER A 218 -3.84 7.58 -6.43
N GLU A 219 -4.45 8.06 -5.35
CA GLU A 219 -5.85 8.49 -5.28
C GLU A 219 -6.13 9.63 -6.26
N TYR A 220 -5.31 10.68 -6.23
CA TYR A 220 -5.43 11.81 -7.15
C TYR A 220 -5.42 11.38 -8.61
N LEU A 221 -4.40 10.60 -9.02
CA LEU A 221 -4.25 10.16 -10.41
C LEU A 221 -5.40 9.27 -10.86
N MET A 222 -5.80 8.28 -10.05
CA MET A 222 -6.87 7.35 -10.42
C MET A 222 -8.22 8.03 -10.52
N LEU A 223 -8.52 8.97 -9.61
CA LEU A 223 -9.84 9.60 -9.53
C LEU A 223 -9.99 10.77 -10.51
N HIS A 224 -8.91 11.51 -10.78
CA HIS A 224 -8.95 12.71 -11.62
C HIS A 224 -8.56 12.49 -13.08
N SER A 225 -7.88 11.39 -13.42
CA SER A 225 -7.46 11.15 -14.81
C SER A 225 -8.64 10.98 -15.76
N ALA A 226 -8.59 11.67 -16.89
CA ALA A 226 -9.63 11.66 -17.92
C ALA A 226 -9.13 11.18 -19.30
N THR A 227 -7.94 10.56 -19.35
CA THR A 227 -7.37 10.02 -20.59
C THR A 227 -8.29 8.97 -21.23
N PRO A 228 -8.19 8.74 -22.55
CA PRO A 228 -8.92 7.66 -23.22
C PRO A 228 -8.68 6.29 -22.59
N GLU A 229 -7.43 5.98 -22.23
CA GLU A 229 -7.07 4.73 -21.56
C GLU A 229 -7.77 4.59 -20.19
N THR A 230 -7.74 5.63 -19.36
CA THR A 230 -8.44 5.62 -18.08
C THR A 230 -9.95 5.42 -18.26
N LYS A 231 -10.57 6.04 -19.28
CA LYS A 231 -11.99 5.83 -19.60
C LYS A 231 -12.30 4.40 -20.00
N THR A 232 -11.41 3.74 -20.75
CA THR A 232 -11.57 2.31 -21.09
C THR A 232 -11.58 1.43 -19.85
N TYR A 233 -10.66 1.64 -18.90
CA TYR A 233 -10.68 0.89 -17.64
C TYR A 233 -11.89 1.23 -16.77
N ALA A 234 -12.30 2.50 -16.72
CA ALA A 234 -13.48 2.91 -15.99
C ALA A 234 -14.77 2.27 -16.54
N GLN A 235 -14.89 2.12 -17.87
CA GLN A 235 -15.98 1.38 -18.51
C GLN A 235 -16.00 -0.10 -18.13
N ALA A 236 -14.84 -0.68 -17.81
CA ALA A 236 -14.72 -2.04 -17.28
C ALA A 236 -14.95 -2.11 -15.75
N GLY A 237 -15.30 -1.01 -15.10
CA GLY A 237 -15.50 -0.92 -13.65
C GLY A 237 -14.18 -0.90 -12.86
N GLU A 238 -13.07 -0.46 -13.46
CA GLU A 238 -11.73 -0.52 -12.87
C GLU A 238 -11.07 0.85 -12.75
N LEU A 239 -10.34 1.07 -11.65
CA LEU A 239 -9.41 2.21 -11.54
C LEU A 239 -8.12 1.92 -12.33
N ASN A 240 -7.56 2.94 -12.99
CA ASN A 240 -6.35 2.79 -13.80
C ASN A 240 -5.09 2.69 -12.92
N ASN A 241 -4.58 1.47 -12.73
CA ASN A 241 -3.39 1.21 -11.91
C ASN A 241 -2.08 1.61 -12.58
N TRP A 242 -2.06 1.78 -13.90
CA TRP A 242 -0.83 2.13 -14.61
C TRP A 242 -0.30 3.50 -14.20
N LEU A 243 -1.19 4.43 -13.85
CA LEU A 243 -0.85 5.81 -13.53
C LEU A 243 0.10 5.89 -12.32
N TYR A 244 -0.29 5.27 -11.20
CA TYR A 244 0.52 5.33 -10.00
C TYR A 244 1.76 4.43 -10.09
N LYS A 245 1.73 3.35 -10.88
CA LYS A 245 2.96 2.58 -11.16
C LYS A 245 3.93 3.46 -11.94
N ARG A 246 3.51 4.12 -13.03
CA ARG A 246 4.35 5.08 -13.76
C ARG A 246 4.94 6.14 -12.84
N LEU A 247 4.14 6.68 -11.93
CA LEU A 247 4.61 7.62 -10.89
C LEU A 247 5.70 7.00 -10.01
N ALA A 248 5.44 5.82 -9.42
CA ALA A 248 6.39 5.16 -8.52
C ALA A 248 7.76 4.94 -9.17
N PHE A 249 7.75 4.40 -10.40
CA PHE A 249 8.96 4.08 -11.15
C PHE A 249 9.70 5.30 -11.68
N ALA A 250 9.01 6.42 -11.92
CA ALA A 250 9.63 7.67 -12.36
C ALA A 250 10.15 8.53 -11.18
N ALA A 251 9.62 8.32 -9.98
CA ALA A 251 9.95 9.08 -8.79
C ALA A 251 11.10 8.48 -7.98
N VAL A 252 11.29 7.15 -7.99
CA VAL A 252 12.26 6.47 -7.15
C VAL A 252 13.09 5.47 -7.96
N ASP A 253 14.40 5.67 -7.98
CA ASP A 253 15.33 4.74 -8.59
C ASP A 253 15.35 3.39 -7.85
N GLY A 254 15.34 2.30 -8.59
CA GLY A 254 15.35 0.95 -8.01
C GLY A 254 13.98 0.42 -7.54
N MET A 255 12.88 1.14 -7.75
CA MET A 255 11.51 0.70 -7.40
C MET A 255 11.12 -0.66 -8.04
N GLY A 256 11.77 -1.04 -9.15
CA GLY A 256 11.59 -2.33 -9.80
C GLY A 256 12.30 -3.51 -9.12
N GLN A 257 13.33 -3.24 -8.31
CA GLN A 257 14.04 -4.26 -7.54
C GLN A 257 13.35 -4.49 -6.20
N LEU A 258 13.04 -3.39 -5.48
CA LEU A 258 12.29 -3.40 -4.24
C LEU A 258 11.28 -2.26 -4.27
N PHE A 259 9.99 -2.61 -4.16
CA PHE A 259 8.92 -1.61 -4.10
C PHE A 259 8.88 -0.96 -2.70
N ASP A 260 9.72 0.05 -2.49
CA ASP A 260 9.90 0.70 -1.19
C ASP A 260 9.41 2.15 -1.17
N LEU A 261 8.16 2.33 -0.73
CA LEU A 261 7.54 3.65 -0.59
C LEU A 261 8.16 4.51 0.52
N ALA A 262 9.02 3.95 1.36
CA ALA A 262 9.82 4.71 2.32
C ALA A 262 10.74 5.75 1.63
N ARG A 263 11.06 5.54 0.36
CA ARG A 263 11.92 6.42 -0.45
C ARG A 263 11.12 7.38 -1.33
N PHE A 264 9.80 7.35 -1.27
CA PHE A 264 8.96 8.19 -2.11
C PHE A 264 8.85 9.61 -1.51
N ASN A 265 9.69 10.53 -2.01
CA ASN A 265 9.78 11.88 -1.48
C ASN A 265 10.03 12.96 -2.55
N PRO A 266 9.32 12.99 -3.70
CA PRO A 266 9.53 14.05 -4.68
C PRO A 266 9.27 15.44 -4.08
N ARG A 267 10.20 16.38 -4.31
CA ARG A 267 10.03 17.81 -3.99
C ARG A 267 8.99 18.47 -4.92
N HIS A 268 8.50 19.65 -4.58
CA HIS A 268 7.39 20.32 -5.27
C HIS A 268 7.59 20.39 -6.79
N HIS A 269 8.72 20.94 -7.25
CA HIS A 269 8.98 21.09 -8.68
C HIS A 269 9.01 19.73 -9.40
N ARG A 270 9.64 18.72 -8.79
CA ARG A 270 9.71 17.37 -9.35
C ARG A 270 8.33 16.70 -9.33
N LEU A 271 7.52 16.91 -8.30
CA LEU A 271 6.15 16.42 -8.24
C LEU A 271 5.34 16.93 -9.43
N VAL A 272 5.32 18.24 -9.65
CA VAL A 272 4.56 18.84 -10.75
C VAL A 272 5.00 18.25 -12.10
N GLN A 273 6.31 18.16 -12.34
CA GLN A 273 6.85 17.54 -13.55
C GLN A 273 6.43 16.07 -13.73
N LEU A 274 6.46 15.27 -12.66
CA LEU A 274 6.06 13.87 -12.69
C LEU A 274 4.59 13.73 -13.09
N ILE A 275 3.72 14.57 -12.53
CA ILE A 275 2.28 14.53 -12.76
C ILE A 275 1.95 15.04 -14.16
N GLU A 276 2.57 16.13 -14.60
CA GLU A 276 2.42 16.65 -15.97
C GLU A 276 2.92 15.66 -17.02
N GLY A 277 3.99 14.90 -16.72
CA GLY A 277 4.49 13.82 -17.58
C GLY A 277 3.55 12.62 -17.68
N ILE A 278 2.60 12.47 -16.75
CA ILE A 278 1.53 11.46 -16.80
C ILE A 278 0.31 12.02 -17.53
N GLU A 279 -0.20 13.16 -17.08
CA GLU A 279 -1.34 13.86 -17.65
C GLU A 279 -1.23 15.38 -17.35
N PRO A 280 -0.89 16.22 -18.34
CA PRO A 280 -0.63 17.66 -18.14
C PRO A 280 -1.75 18.42 -17.41
N ALA A 281 -3.01 18.05 -17.67
CA ALA A 281 -4.17 18.70 -17.05
C ALA A 281 -4.23 18.54 -15.52
N LEU A 282 -3.51 17.57 -14.95
CA LEU A 282 -3.47 17.32 -13.51
C LEU A 282 -2.36 18.09 -12.78
N GLY A 283 -1.40 18.68 -13.51
CA GLY A 283 -0.29 19.43 -12.93
C GLY A 283 -0.71 20.57 -11.99
N PRO A 284 -1.60 21.49 -12.41
CA PRO A 284 -1.94 22.68 -11.61
C PRO A 284 -2.59 22.38 -10.25
N GLY A 285 -3.34 21.28 -10.12
CA GLY A 285 -4.12 20.97 -8.92
C GLY A 285 -3.41 20.08 -7.91
N VAL A 286 -2.34 19.38 -8.30
CA VAL A 286 -1.79 18.29 -7.50
C VAL A 286 -1.16 18.76 -6.19
N ALA A 287 -0.50 19.91 -6.19
CA ALA A 287 0.20 20.39 -5.00
C ALA A 287 -0.78 20.72 -3.87
N GLU A 288 -1.87 21.41 -4.22
CA GLU A 288 -2.94 21.76 -3.30
C GLU A 288 -3.70 20.53 -2.81
N TYR A 289 -3.97 19.58 -3.71
CA TYR A 289 -4.58 18.30 -3.35
C TYR A 289 -3.72 17.55 -2.32
N VAL A 290 -2.41 17.44 -2.55
CA VAL A 290 -1.48 16.78 -1.63
C VAL A 290 -1.49 17.45 -0.27
N ARG A 291 -1.32 18.78 -0.23
CA ARG A 291 -1.31 19.53 1.03
C ARG A 291 -2.56 19.26 1.87
N ARG A 292 -3.73 19.37 1.24
CA ARG A 292 -5.03 19.19 1.90
C ARG A 292 -5.26 17.74 2.31
N ARG A 293 -5.15 16.80 1.37
CA ARG A 293 -5.47 15.38 1.59
C ARG A 293 -4.47 14.67 2.50
N LEU A 294 -3.17 14.92 2.32
CA LEU A 294 -2.14 14.30 3.17
C LEU A 294 -2.26 14.77 4.62
N SER A 295 -2.52 16.06 4.86
CA SER A 295 -2.69 16.59 6.21
C SER A 295 -3.85 15.91 6.93
N HIS A 296 -5.00 15.78 6.26
CA HIS A 296 -6.15 15.04 6.79
C HIS A 296 -5.84 13.57 7.06
N LEU A 297 -5.24 12.86 6.08
CA LEU A 297 -4.88 11.44 6.22
C LEU A 297 -3.84 11.22 7.32
N PHE A 298 -2.85 12.12 7.45
CA PHE A 298 -1.86 12.08 8.51
C PHE A 298 -2.54 12.20 9.87
N ALA A 299 -3.36 13.23 10.10
CA ALA A 299 -4.00 13.42 11.39
C ALA A 299 -4.84 12.20 11.81
N ARG A 300 -5.64 11.64 10.89
CA ARG A 300 -6.52 10.49 11.19
C ARG A 300 -5.80 9.15 11.34
N THR A 301 -4.62 8.98 10.76
CA THR A 301 -3.85 7.72 10.84
C THR A 301 -2.79 7.76 11.93
N ALA A 302 -2.27 8.95 12.25
CA ALA A 302 -1.25 9.16 13.25
C ALA A 302 -1.83 9.24 14.66
N LEU A 303 -2.85 10.08 14.87
CA LEU A 303 -3.36 10.44 16.18
C LEU A 303 -4.36 9.41 16.73
N HIS A 304 -4.43 9.30 18.05
CA HIS A 304 -5.51 8.58 18.71
C HIS A 304 -6.84 9.34 18.51
N PRO A 305 -7.98 8.66 18.27
CA PRO A 305 -9.26 9.33 18.02
C PRO A 305 -9.77 10.25 19.14
N SER A 306 -9.27 10.11 20.36
CA SER A 306 -9.62 11.01 21.48
C SER A 306 -8.82 12.31 21.51
N GLN A 307 -7.86 12.50 20.60
CA GLN A 307 -7.05 13.72 20.56
C GLN A 307 -7.76 14.84 19.81
N ASP A 308 -7.33 16.06 20.07
CA ASP A 308 -7.66 17.24 19.29
C ASP A 308 -6.46 17.60 18.40
N ALA A 309 -6.64 17.55 17.08
CA ALA A 309 -5.57 17.81 16.13
C ALA A 309 -5.00 19.23 16.24
N ALA A 310 -5.78 20.21 16.69
CA ALA A 310 -5.33 21.59 16.86
C ALA A 310 -4.46 21.80 18.12
N SER A 311 -4.53 20.88 19.08
CA SER A 311 -3.88 21.00 20.40
C SER A 311 -2.62 20.14 20.53
N VAL A 312 -2.40 19.17 19.64
CA VAL A 312 -1.23 18.29 19.67
C VAL A 312 -0.01 18.97 19.04
N THR A 313 1.15 18.82 19.67
CA THR A 313 2.45 19.18 19.09
C THR A 313 3.46 18.04 19.27
N PHE A 314 4.31 17.85 18.27
CA PHE A 314 5.44 16.93 18.30
C PHE A 314 6.74 17.59 18.80
N GLN A 315 6.77 18.92 18.88
CA GLN A 315 7.95 19.66 19.35
C GLN A 315 8.11 19.54 20.86
N GLY A 316 9.31 19.17 21.31
CA GLY A 316 9.65 19.09 22.74
C GLY A 316 8.98 17.94 23.51
N ALA A 317 8.06 17.20 22.91
CA ALA A 317 7.39 16.07 23.55
C ALA A 317 8.32 14.86 23.70
N ASP A 318 8.18 14.14 24.81
CA ASP A 318 8.85 12.85 25.00
C ASP A 318 8.10 11.72 24.28
N LEU A 319 8.81 10.59 24.10
CA LEU A 319 8.27 9.44 23.38
C LEU A 319 7.02 8.86 24.06
N SER A 320 6.94 8.88 25.39
CA SER A 320 5.80 8.35 26.13
C SER A 320 4.52 9.17 25.92
N THR A 321 4.68 10.48 25.80
CA THR A 321 3.61 11.44 25.51
C THR A 321 3.11 11.25 24.09
N ILE A 322 4.03 11.18 23.12
CA ILE A 322 3.67 10.93 21.72
C ILE A 322 3.07 9.54 21.51
N GLN A 323 3.51 8.52 22.24
CA GLN A 323 2.91 7.19 22.16
C GLN A 323 1.42 7.18 22.56
N LYS A 324 1.03 8.01 23.53
CA LYS A 324 -0.38 8.15 23.94
C LYS A 324 -1.19 9.02 22.97
N ALA A 325 -0.59 10.12 22.49
CA ALA A 325 -1.27 11.05 21.59
C ALA A 325 -1.36 10.52 20.15
N ALA A 326 -0.30 9.89 19.65
CA ALA A 326 -0.12 9.44 18.28
C ALA A 326 0.33 7.96 18.18
N PRO A 327 -0.44 7.00 18.76
CA PRO A 327 -0.08 5.58 18.74
C PRO A 327 0.03 5.03 17.32
N GLY A 328 -0.77 5.56 16.38
CA GLY A 328 -0.70 5.21 14.98
C GLY A 328 0.66 5.55 14.37
N LEU A 329 1.14 6.78 14.58
CA LEU A 329 2.45 7.21 14.09
C LEU A 329 3.59 6.39 14.70
N ILE A 330 3.61 6.25 16.03
CA ILE A 330 4.66 5.50 16.73
C ILE A 330 4.73 4.06 16.23
N GLY A 331 3.58 3.39 16.10
CA GLY A 331 3.57 2.02 15.59
C GLY A 331 4.03 1.90 14.14
N GLN A 332 3.71 2.87 13.27
CA GLN A 332 4.22 2.89 11.89
C GLN A 332 5.75 3.11 11.85
N MET A 333 6.30 3.93 12.75
CA MET A 333 7.75 4.15 12.85
C MET A 333 8.47 2.92 13.39
N ILE A 334 8.00 2.36 14.51
CA ILE A 334 8.57 1.15 15.12
C ILE A 334 8.55 -0.02 14.13
N PHE A 335 7.42 -0.24 13.47
CA PHE A 335 7.27 -1.34 12.51
C PHE A 335 8.29 -1.24 11.38
N ARG A 336 8.60 -0.04 10.89
CA ARG A 336 9.59 0.15 9.82
C ARG A 336 11.01 0.00 10.33
N GLU A 337 11.32 0.57 11.48
CA GLU A 337 12.67 0.54 12.05
C GLU A 337 13.10 -0.88 12.44
N ILE A 338 12.19 -1.71 12.97
CA ILE A 338 12.47 -3.12 13.26
C ILE A 338 12.95 -3.90 12.02
N ARG A 339 12.53 -3.52 10.81
CA ARG A 339 12.91 -4.21 9.55
C ARG A 339 14.34 -3.92 9.09
N TYR A 340 14.99 -2.91 9.69
CA TYR A 340 16.40 -2.59 9.48
C TYR A 340 17.31 -3.24 10.54
N MET A 341 16.74 -3.90 11.55
CA MET A 341 17.53 -4.59 12.57
C MET A 341 18.23 -5.82 11.97
N PRO A 342 19.51 -6.08 12.32
CA PRO A 342 20.22 -7.28 11.86
C PRO A 342 19.48 -8.58 12.19
N ARG A 343 18.76 -8.60 13.34
CA ARG A 343 17.98 -9.75 13.80
C ARG A 343 16.55 -9.83 13.25
N TYR A 344 16.18 -9.00 12.27
CA TYR A 344 14.81 -8.95 11.78
C TYR A 344 14.30 -10.31 11.26
N GLN A 345 15.14 -11.09 10.58
CA GLN A 345 14.74 -12.41 10.07
C GLN A 345 14.33 -13.37 11.18
N GLN A 346 15.03 -13.35 12.32
CA GLN A 346 14.69 -14.16 13.49
C GLN A 346 13.45 -13.60 14.22
N LEU A 347 13.22 -12.30 14.13
CA LEU A 347 12.10 -11.60 14.76
C LEU A 347 10.83 -11.55 13.87
N TYR A 348 10.95 -11.91 12.59
CA TYR A 348 9.90 -11.80 11.58
C TYR A 348 8.60 -12.45 12.05
N HIS A 349 8.68 -13.68 12.57
CA HIS A 349 7.49 -14.37 13.07
C HIS A 349 6.90 -13.75 14.33
N CYS A 350 7.69 -13.05 15.16
CA CYS A 350 7.17 -12.41 16.36
C CYS A 350 6.26 -11.22 15.99
N PHE A 351 6.68 -10.39 15.04
CA PHE A 351 5.96 -9.16 14.71
C PHE A 351 5.00 -9.32 13.53
N GLU A 352 5.37 -10.05 12.47
CA GLU A 352 4.53 -10.16 11.27
C GLU A 352 3.50 -11.29 11.39
N LYS A 353 3.93 -12.48 11.85
CA LYS A 353 2.99 -13.62 11.97
C LYS A 353 1.94 -13.38 13.05
N ALA A 354 2.30 -12.72 14.14
CA ALA A 354 1.32 -12.36 15.17
C ALA A 354 0.20 -11.46 14.61
N LYS A 355 0.54 -10.44 13.81
CA LYS A 355 -0.45 -9.60 13.14
C LYS A 355 -1.29 -10.39 12.14
N ALA A 356 -0.66 -11.27 11.36
CA ALA A 356 -1.37 -12.08 10.38
C ALA A 356 -2.41 -13.01 11.06
N LEU A 357 -2.06 -13.63 12.19
CA LEU A 357 -2.98 -14.42 13.00
C LEU A 357 -4.19 -13.61 13.47
N GLU A 358 -3.97 -12.40 13.99
CA GLU A 358 -5.06 -11.53 14.43
C GLU A 358 -5.93 -11.05 13.24
N ALA A 359 -5.33 -10.79 12.07
CA ALA A 359 -6.05 -10.43 10.87
C ALA A 359 -6.95 -11.57 10.38
N TRP A 360 -6.42 -12.81 10.35
CA TRP A 360 -7.18 -13.98 9.95
C TRP A 360 -8.36 -14.27 10.87
N ASP A 361 -8.15 -14.15 12.19
CA ASP A 361 -9.23 -14.28 13.17
C ASP A 361 -10.34 -13.24 12.94
N TYR A 362 -9.96 -11.97 12.77
CA TYR A 362 -10.89 -10.90 12.46
C TYR A 362 -11.65 -11.17 11.14
N TRP A 363 -10.94 -11.49 10.05
CA TRP A 363 -11.56 -11.80 8.77
C TRP A 363 -12.52 -12.99 8.83
N ASN A 364 -12.17 -14.04 9.57
CA ASN A 364 -13.04 -15.18 9.79
C ASN A 364 -14.31 -14.78 10.55
N SER A 365 -14.18 -13.94 11.58
CA SER A 365 -15.31 -13.43 12.36
C SER A 365 -16.24 -12.52 11.55
N GLU A 366 -15.70 -11.78 10.58
CA GLU A 366 -16.43 -10.85 9.72
C GLU A 366 -16.94 -11.48 8.41
N GLY A 367 -16.61 -12.75 8.13
CA GLY A 367 -17.03 -13.40 6.89
C GLY A 367 -16.25 -12.95 5.65
N ILE A 368 -14.93 -12.69 5.79
CA ILE A 368 -14.07 -12.15 4.73
C ILE A 368 -13.11 -13.23 4.23
N PRO A 369 -13.47 -13.99 3.17
CA PRO A 369 -12.55 -14.92 2.51
C PRO A 369 -11.51 -14.21 1.64
N THR A 370 -11.83 -13.02 1.13
CA THR A 370 -11.02 -12.32 0.13
C THR A 370 -10.75 -10.86 0.53
N PRO A 371 -9.82 -10.61 1.47
CA PRO A 371 -9.48 -9.25 1.88
C PRO A 371 -8.85 -8.48 0.71
N PHE A 372 -9.09 -7.19 0.62
CA PHE A 372 -8.55 -6.33 -0.44
C PHE A 372 -8.06 -5.00 0.13
N ASN A 373 -7.35 -4.21 -0.67
CA ASN A 373 -6.85 -2.90 -0.23
C ASN A 373 -8.03 -1.93 0.02
N GLY A 374 -8.16 -1.47 1.26
CA GLY A 374 -9.23 -0.60 1.74
C GLY A 374 -8.99 0.90 1.58
N ILE A 375 -7.88 1.33 0.99
CA ILE A 375 -7.64 2.75 0.66
C ILE A 375 -8.49 3.11 -0.57
N LEU A 376 -8.32 2.35 -1.65
CA LEU A 376 -9.12 2.40 -2.87
C LEU A 376 -9.29 0.99 -3.44
N PRO A 377 -10.43 0.68 -4.09
CA PRO A 377 -10.67 -0.61 -4.74
C PRO A 377 -9.89 -0.71 -6.07
N LYS A 378 -8.55 -0.64 -5.98
CA LYS A 378 -7.62 -0.62 -7.12
C LYS A 378 -7.28 -2.02 -7.66
N GLY A 379 -7.99 -3.06 -7.24
CA GLY A 379 -7.77 -4.44 -7.71
C GLY A 379 -6.68 -5.21 -6.97
N GLU A 380 -6.13 -4.67 -5.88
CA GLU A 380 -5.30 -5.42 -4.94
C GLU A 380 -6.21 -6.22 -4.00
N ILE A 381 -6.33 -7.52 -4.24
CA ILE A 381 -7.18 -8.44 -3.48
C ILE A 381 -6.34 -9.64 -3.06
N GLY A 382 -6.76 -10.37 -2.03
CA GLY A 382 -6.08 -11.58 -1.64
C GLY A 382 -7.03 -12.67 -1.20
N ILE A 383 -6.46 -13.80 -0.81
CA ILE A 383 -7.17 -14.96 -0.26
C ILE A 383 -6.75 -15.13 1.19
N ASN A 384 -7.74 -15.17 2.10
CA ASN A 384 -7.55 -15.53 3.49
C ASN A 384 -7.23 -17.03 3.58
N PRO A 385 -6.02 -17.42 4.02
CA PRO A 385 -5.57 -18.81 3.94
C PRO A 385 -6.31 -19.77 4.88
N VAL A 386 -7.09 -19.25 5.83
CA VAL A 386 -7.74 -20.04 6.89
C VAL A 386 -9.23 -19.75 6.99
N TYR A 387 -9.85 -19.16 5.96
CA TYR A 387 -11.30 -18.98 5.97
C TYR A 387 -11.98 -20.34 5.75
N PRO A 388 -12.76 -20.85 6.72
CA PRO A 388 -13.16 -22.25 6.72
C PRO A 388 -14.37 -22.56 5.83
N ARG A 389 -15.09 -21.54 5.34
CA ARG A 389 -16.37 -21.72 4.63
C ARG A 389 -16.28 -21.54 3.11
N SER A 390 -15.19 -21.00 2.59
CA SER A 390 -14.95 -20.89 1.15
C SER A 390 -14.14 -22.08 0.65
N SER A 391 -14.46 -22.58 -0.55
CA SER A 391 -13.57 -23.50 -1.27
C SER A 391 -12.76 -22.74 -2.32
N VAL A 392 -11.51 -23.15 -2.51
CA VAL A 392 -10.63 -22.57 -3.53
C VAL A 392 -10.06 -23.66 -4.42
N ARG A 393 -10.20 -23.50 -5.73
CA ARG A 393 -9.54 -24.33 -6.74
C ARG A 393 -8.45 -23.55 -7.42
N VAL A 394 -7.40 -24.24 -7.85
CA VAL A 394 -6.14 -23.64 -8.26
C VAL A 394 -5.69 -24.22 -9.58
N TRP A 395 -5.34 -23.38 -10.54
CA TRP A 395 -4.77 -23.81 -11.81
C TRP A 395 -3.53 -23.00 -12.14
N THR A 396 -2.59 -23.64 -12.84
CA THR A 396 -1.69 -22.86 -13.71
C THR A 396 -2.49 -22.30 -14.89
N ALA A 397 -2.04 -21.20 -15.46
CA ALA A 397 -2.69 -20.62 -16.63
C ALA A 397 -1.70 -20.37 -17.78
N GLU A 398 -2.27 -20.25 -18.98
CA GLU A 398 -1.61 -19.78 -20.19
C GLU A 398 -2.25 -18.48 -20.65
N GLN A 399 -1.41 -17.57 -21.15
CA GLN A 399 -1.87 -16.29 -21.69
C GLN A 399 -1.92 -16.37 -23.22
N ASP A 400 -3.06 -15.99 -23.80
CA ASP A 400 -3.18 -15.90 -25.25
C ASP A 400 -2.62 -14.58 -25.82
N SER A 401 -2.61 -14.45 -27.15
CA SER A 401 -2.10 -13.27 -27.85
C SER A 401 -2.90 -11.98 -27.59
N LYS A 402 -4.12 -12.09 -27.06
CA LYS A 402 -4.98 -10.96 -26.68
C LYS A 402 -4.88 -10.62 -25.20
N GLY A 403 -4.13 -11.40 -24.43
CA GLY A 403 -3.88 -11.20 -23.01
C GLY A 403 -4.87 -11.90 -22.08
N TYR A 404 -5.80 -12.71 -22.59
CA TYR A 404 -6.70 -13.52 -21.76
C TYR A 404 -5.97 -14.71 -21.16
N LEU A 405 -6.41 -15.13 -19.98
CA LEU A 405 -5.91 -16.30 -19.29
C LEU A 405 -6.84 -17.48 -19.47
N HIS A 406 -6.23 -18.63 -19.72
CA HIS A 406 -6.88 -19.93 -19.88
C HIS A 406 -6.32 -20.87 -18.81
N PRO A 407 -7.14 -21.36 -17.86
CA PRO A 407 -6.72 -22.41 -16.94
C PRO A 407 -6.20 -23.63 -17.73
N ALA A 408 -5.03 -24.14 -17.35
CA ALA A 408 -4.35 -25.23 -18.05
C ALA A 408 -4.30 -26.52 -17.24
N GLU A 409 -3.61 -26.49 -16.08
CA GLU A 409 -3.44 -27.67 -15.21
C GLU A 409 -3.90 -27.32 -13.79
N GLU A 410 -4.79 -28.14 -13.23
CA GLU A 410 -5.24 -28.01 -11.83
C GLU A 410 -4.11 -28.43 -10.88
N VAL A 411 -3.77 -27.55 -9.94
CA VAL A 411 -2.71 -27.76 -8.96
C VAL A 411 -3.34 -28.15 -7.63
N THR A 412 -3.04 -29.34 -7.15
CA THR A 412 -3.46 -29.75 -5.80
C THR A 412 -2.57 -29.06 -4.76
N ALA A 413 -3.06 -27.96 -4.21
CA ALA A 413 -2.38 -27.22 -3.15
C ALA A 413 -3.35 -26.75 -2.07
N VAL A 414 -2.88 -26.74 -0.82
CA VAL A 414 -3.62 -26.25 0.34
C VAL A 414 -3.07 -24.89 0.74
N PHE A 415 -3.96 -23.95 1.03
CA PHE A 415 -3.59 -22.67 1.62
C PHE A 415 -3.16 -22.89 3.05
N THR A 416 -1.99 -22.36 3.41
CA THR A 416 -1.48 -22.53 4.76
C THR A 416 -1.32 -21.19 5.47
N PRO A 417 -1.60 -21.12 6.79
CA PRO A 417 -1.31 -19.96 7.63
C PRO A 417 0.19 -19.79 7.91
N HIS A 418 1.00 -19.92 6.88
CA HIS A 418 2.44 -19.76 6.91
C HIS A 418 2.82 -18.56 6.05
N LEU A 419 3.41 -17.56 6.72
CA LEU A 419 4.07 -16.47 6.03
C LEU A 419 5.35 -16.99 5.36
N ALA A 420 5.51 -16.72 4.07
CA ALA A 420 6.70 -17.09 3.31
C ALA A 420 7.96 -16.49 3.95
N SER A 421 8.87 -17.35 4.41
CA SER A 421 10.02 -17.01 5.25
C SER A 421 11.13 -16.21 4.54
N TRP A 422 11.12 -16.17 3.21
CA TRP A 422 12.24 -15.67 2.39
C TRP A 422 12.04 -14.25 1.82
N TRP A 423 10.87 -13.63 2.01
CA TRP A 423 10.53 -12.40 1.27
C TRP A 423 10.95 -11.08 1.93
N ALA A 424 11.63 -11.13 3.07
CA ALA A 424 12.21 -9.94 3.68
C ALA A 424 13.74 -10.01 3.62
N PRO A 425 14.38 -9.70 2.46
CA PRO A 425 15.79 -9.35 2.50
C PRO A 425 15.96 -8.20 3.51
N PRO A 426 16.97 -8.25 4.40
CA PRO A 426 17.22 -7.15 5.32
C PRO A 426 17.36 -5.88 4.51
N ARG A 427 16.57 -4.85 4.86
CA ARG A 427 16.70 -3.56 4.21
C ARG A 427 18.03 -2.97 4.67
N GLN A 428 18.89 -2.63 3.72
CA GLN A 428 20.11 -1.88 4.03
C GLN A 428 19.75 -0.39 4.01
N ARG A 429 20.24 0.36 5.00
CA ARG A 429 20.25 1.82 4.89
C ARG A 429 21.28 2.18 3.83
N GLU A 430 20.86 2.84 2.76
CA GLU A 430 21.81 3.57 1.92
C GLU A 430 22.44 4.64 2.82
N MET A 431 23.73 4.52 3.11
CA MET A 431 24.47 5.65 3.67
C MET A 431 24.55 6.69 2.56
N GLN A 432 23.68 7.70 2.62
CA GLN A 432 23.86 8.91 1.82
C GLN A 432 25.14 9.58 2.32
N ASN A 433 26.27 9.28 1.68
CA ASN A 433 27.45 10.12 1.77
C ASN A 433 27.08 11.46 1.13
N ALA A 434 27.04 12.50 1.95
CA ALA A 434 26.81 13.88 1.53
C ALA A 434 28.01 14.36 0.69
N THR A 435 28.04 14.01 -0.59
CA THR A 435 28.91 14.60 -1.61
C THR A 435 28.21 14.52 -2.95
N ASP A 436 27.21 15.35 -3.19
CA ASP A 436 26.81 15.69 -4.56
C ASP A 436 26.15 17.08 -4.63
N ASP A 437 26.87 18.05 -4.10
CA ASP A 437 26.78 19.46 -4.51
C ASP A 437 28.07 19.79 -5.27
N SER A 438 28.15 19.43 -6.55
CA SER A 438 28.71 20.27 -7.62
C SER A 438 28.86 19.46 -8.90
N ARG A 439 28.01 19.76 -9.89
CA ARG A 439 28.39 20.13 -11.27
C ARG A 439 27.19 19.98 -12.19
N VAL A 440 26.44 21.08 -12.27
CA VAL A 440 25.67 21.41 -13.46
C VAL A 440 26.68 21.69 -14.57
N GLU A 441 26.72 20.84 -15.60
CA GLU A 441 27.28 21.22 -16.89
C GLU A 441 26.32 20.79 -18.02
N LEU A 442 25.86 21.80 -18.75
CA LEU A 442 24.95 21.73 -19.88
C LEU A 442 25.60 20.99 -21.06
N ALA A 443 24.91 20.01 -21.62
CA ALA A 443 25.16 19.56 -22.99
C ALA A 443 23.86 19.10 -23.67
N LEU A 444 23.25 20.03 -24.42
CA LEU A 444 22.37 19.74 -25.54
C LEU A 444 23.19 19.02 -26.63
N GLY A 445 22.83 17.79 -27.00
CA GLY A 445 23.50 17.07 -28.07
C GLY A 445 22.84 15.75 -28.46
N ALA A 446 22.08 15.79 -29.56
CA ALA A 446 21.73 14.74 -30.52
C ALA A 446 21.56 13.27 -30.04
N ARG A 447 20.32 12.77 -30.23
CA ARG A 447 19.97 11.34 -30.23
C ARG A 447 20.71 10.54 -31.31
N SER A 448 21.23 9.37 -30.94
CA SER A 448 21.43 8.20 -31.80
C SER A 448 21.60 6.92 -30.96
N PRO A 449 21.40 5.72 -31.53
CA PRO A 449 20.61 4.66 -30.91
C PRO A 449 21.38 3.71 -29.99
N ILE A 450 20.59 3.09 -29.12
CA ILE A 450 20.92 2.09 -28.09
C ILE A 450 21.86 0.99 -28.64
N PRO A 451 23.02 0.73 -28.01
CA PRO A 451 23.71 -0.53 -28.17
C PRO A 451 23.13 -1.56 -27.19
N THR A 452 22.67 -2.67 -27.76
CA THR A 452 22.39 -3.94 -27.09
C THR A 452 23.63 -4.42 -26.34
N ARG A 453 23.60 -4.34 -25.00
CA ARG A 453 24.52 -5.11 -24.15
C ARG A 453 23.72 -5.87 -23.11
N ARG A 454 23.59 -7.18 -23.35
CA ARG A 454 23.25 -8.19 -22.34
C ARG A 454 24.24 -8.05 -21.19
N LEU A 455 23.77 -7.62 -20.04
CA LEU A 455 24.45 -7.87 -18.77
C LEU A 455 23.79 -9.08 -18.13
N SER A 456 24.57 -10.15 -18.06
CA SER A 456 24.32 -11.33 -17.25
C SER A 456 24.20 -10.89 -15.78
N MET A 457 22.99 -10.85 -15.24
CA MET A 457 22.81 -10.82 -13.80
C MET A 457 22.89 -12.26 -13.27
N ASN A 458 23.96 -12.53 -12.53
CA ASN A 458 24.13 -13.73 -11.75
C ASN A 458 22.96 -13.88 -10.76
N GLY A 459 22.43 -15.09 -10.71
CA GLY A 459 21.23 -15.43 -9.97
C GLY A 459 21.42 -15.48 -8.47
N VAL A 460 20.29 -15.37 -7.78
CA VAL A 460 20.02 -15.98 -6.48
C VAL A 460 18.52 -16.32 -6.47
N SER A 461 18.19 -17.62 -6.29
CA SER A 461 16.85 -18.23 -6.18
C SER A 461 15.95 -17.53 -5.13
N ALA A 462 14.61 -17.55 -5.17
CA ALA A 462 13.61 -18.26 -5.98
C ALA A 462 12.48 -17.29 -6.38
#